data_AF-A0A517RM39-F1
#
_entry.id   AF-A0A517RM39-F1
#
_cell.length_a   1.000
_cell.length_b   1.000
_cell.length_c   1.000
_cell.angle_alpha   90.00
_cell.angle_beta   90.00
_cell.angle_gamma   90.00
#
_symmetry.space_group_name_H-M   'P 1'
#
loop_
_entity.id
_entity.type
_entity.pdbx_description
1 polymer ?
#
loop_
_entity_poly.entity_id
_entity_poly.type
_entity_poly.pdbx_seq_one_letter_code
_entity_poly.pdbx_strand_id
1 'polypeptide(L)'
;MMTPPSVPNQIPELTRSKRFWGRVAWGAGIAVVIAPLLGMLPTIAGMLRAFREIGEQGAADSEAVAEEISFALQATMYGLGISFVSMILFAVALTIFLKRRQTLRAVEAEDR
;
A
#
# COMPACT_ATOMS: atom_id res chain seq x y z
N MET A 1 -41.89 -29.54 -8.36
CA MET A 1 -41.89 -28.07 -8.41
C MET A 1 -40.74 -27.57 -7.56
N MET A 2 -39.66 -27.10 -8.20
CA MET A 2 -38.65 -26.27 -7.57
C MET A 2 -38.18 -25.35 -8.69
N THR A 3 -38.65 -24.10 -8.67
CA THR A 3 -38.24 -23.12 -9.68
C THR A 3 -36.73 -22.91 -9.54
N PRO A 4 -35.97 -22.91 -10.65
CA PRO A 4 -34.56 -22.53 -10.58
C PRO A 4 -34.45 -21.13 -9.99
N PRO A 5 -33.43 -20.83 -9.17
CA PRO A 5 -33.19 -19.47 -8.74
C PRO A 5 -32.97 -18.62 -10.00
N SER A 6 -33.90 -17.70 -10.26
CA SER A 6 -33.78 -16.73 -11.34
C SER A 6 -32.44 -16.04 -11.20
N VAL A 7 -31.56 -16.14 -12.20
CA VAL A 7 -30.37 -15.30 -12.29
C VAL A 7 -30.87 -13.86 -12.36
N PRO A 8 -30.81 -13.07 -11.27
CA PRO A 8 -31.41 -11.75 -11.29
C PRO A 8 -30.52 -10.86 -12.16
N ASN A 9 -31.16 -9.88 -12.78
CA ASN A 9 -30.63 -8.76 -13.58
C ASN A 9 -29.49 -7.97 -12.88
N GLN A 10 -28.34 -8.60 -12.62
CA GLN A 10 -27.20 -8.07 -11.85
C GLN A 10 -25.93 -7.86 -12.72
N ILE A 11 -26.02 -8.15 -14.02
CA ILE A 11 -24.92 -7.98 -15.00
C ILE A 11 -24.41 -6.50 -15.06
N PRO A 12 -25.24 -5.45 -14.89
CA PRO A 12 -24.75 -4.06 -14.84
C PRO A 12 -24.06 -3.68 -13.51
N GLU A 13 -24.50 -4.24 -12.39
CA GLU A 13 -23.96 -3.94 -11.04
C GLU A 13 -22.55 -4.53 -10.84
N LEU A 14 -22.32 -5.75 -11.37
CA LEU A 14 -21.04 -6.45 -11.26
C LEU A 14 -19.92 -5.79 -12.10
N THR A 15 -20.25 -5.18 -13.23
CA THR A 15 -19.29 -4.48 -14.10
C THR A 15 -18.87 -3.12 -13.53
N ARG A 16 -19.77 -2.40 -12.84
CA ARG A 16 -19.46 -1.14 -12.15
C ARG A 16 -18.55 -1.35 -10.93
N SER A 17 -18.78 -2.41 -10.16
CA SER A 17 -18.01 -2.74 -8.96
C SER A 17 -16.58 -3.25 -9.26
N LYS A 18 -16.40 -4.08 -10.31
CA LYS A 18 -15.07 -4.60 -10.72
C LYS A 18 -14.08 -3.49 -11.08
N ARG A 19 -14.53 -2.42 -11.75
CA ARG A 19 -13.66 -1.28 -12.11
C ARG A 19 -13.20 -0.49 -10.88
N PHE A 20 -14.09 -0.27 -9.91
CA PHE A 20 -13.76 0.43 -8.68
C PHE A 20 -12.71 -0.33 -7.85
N TRP A 21 -12.97 -1.62 -7.58
CA TRP A 21 -12.03 -2.48 -6.85
C TRP A 21 -10.69 -2.65 -7.59
N GLY A 22 -10.69 -2.70 -8.91
CA GLY A 22 -9.47 -2.73 -9.71
C GLY A 22 -8.63 -1.47 -9.55
N ARG A 23 -9.24 -0.27 -9.55
CA ARG A 23 -8.51 0.99 -9.33
C ARG A 23 -7.97 1.11 -7.90
N VAL A 24 -8.76 0.70 -6.90
CA VAL A 24 -8.34 0.73 -5.49
C VAL A 24 -7.20 -0.25 -5.24
N ALA A 25 -7.29 -1.48 -5.78
CA ALA A 25 -6.21 -2.46 -5.68
C ALA A 25 -4.93 -1.99 -6.40
N TRP A 26 -5.07 -1.38 -7.58
CA TRP A 26 -3.93 -0.82 -8.30
C TRP A 26 -3.27 0.34 -7.54
N GLY A 27 -4.08 1.27 -7.01
CA GLY A 27 -3.59 2.38 -6.18
C GLY A 27 -2.92 1.90 -4.88
N ALA A 28 -3.49 0.90 -4.20
CA ALA A 28 -2.88 0.31 -3.01
C ALA A 28 -1.56 -0.41 -3.33
N GLY A 29 -1.47 -1.13 -4.45
CA GLY A 29 -0.22 -1.75 -4.91
C GLY A 29 0.89 -0.73 -5.16
N ILE A 30 0.55 0.40 -5.78
CA ILE A 30 1.50 1.52 -5.98
C ILE A 30 1.92 2.12 -4.63
N ALA A 31 0.97 2.35 -3.72
CA ALA A 31 1.25 2.91 -2.40
C ALA A 31 2.19 2.02 -1.58
N VAL A 32 2.04 0.69 -1.64
CA VAL A 32 2.94 -0.27 -0.97
C VAL A 32 4.38 -0.12 -1.44
N VAL A 33 4.61 0.11 -2.73
CA VAL A 33 5.96 0.25 -3.32
C VAL A 33 6.53 1.66 -3.12
N ILE A 34 5.72 2.69 -3.30
CA ILE A 34 6.17 4.10 -3.25
C ILE A 34 6.35 4.59 -1.81
N ALA A 35 5.54 4.14 -0.84
CA ALA A 35 5.63 4.65 0.54
C ALA A 35 7.00 4.38 1.22
N PRO A 36 7.62 3.19 1.11
CA PRO A 36 8.97 2.96 1.61
C PRO A 36 10.02 3.82 0.90
N LEU A 37 9.89 3.98 -0.42
CA LEU A 37 10.82 4.79 -1.23
C LEU A 37 10.75 6.27 -0.84
N LEU A 38 9.55 6.80 -0.59
CA LEU A 38 9.35 8.15 -0.08
C LEU A 38 9.93 8.34 1.33
N GLY A 39 9.90 7.29 2.17
CA GLY A 39 10.51 7.32 3.50
C GLY A 39 12.03 7.49 3.51
N MET A 40 12.71 7.25 2.37
CA MET A 40 14.17 7.41 2.26
C MET A 40 14.60 8.83 1.87
N LEU A 41 13.74 9.65 1.26
CA LEU A 41 14.07 11.04 0.88
C LEU A 41 14.44 11.92 2.09
N PRO A 42 13.66 11.91 3.19
CA PRO A 42 13.99 12.66 4.40
C PRO A 42 15.29 12.18 5.07
N THR A 43 15.58 10.88 4.98
CA THR A 43 16.81 10.28 5.49
C THR A 43 18.05 10.88 4.82
N ILE A 44 18.01 11.05 3.50
CA ILE A 44 19.11 11.67 2.75
C ILE A 44 19.24 13.16 3.12
N ALA A 45 18.12 13.86 3.30
CA ALA A 45 18.11 15.27 3.68
C ALA A 45 18.70 15.50 5.09
N GLY A 46 18.34 14.68 6.08
CA GLY A 46 18.88 14.78 7.44
C GLY A 46 20.38 14.49 7.50
N MET A 47 20.83 13.45 6.78
CA MET A 47 22.27 13.15 6.69
C MET A 47 23.05 14.26 5.98
N LEU A 48 22.49 14.87 4.95
CA LEU A 48 23.11 16.01 4.26
C LEU A 48 23.28 17.22 5.19
N ARG A 49 22.31 17.47 6.08
CA ARG A 49 22.40 18.53 7.09
C ARG A 49 23.45 18.22 8.14
N ALA A 50 23.47 17.00 8.68
CA ALA A 50 24.50 16.55 9.61
C ALA A 50 25.92 16.73 9.04
N PHE A 51 26.15 16.37 7.77
CA PHE A 51 27.45 16.57 7.13
C PHE A 51 27.82 18.04 6.90
N ARG A 52 26.84 18.92 6.66
CA ARG A 52 27.07 20.36 6.58
C ARG A 52 27.48 20.93 7.95
N GLU A 53 26.80 20.53 9.01
CA GLU A 53 27.11 20.91 10.39
C GLU A 53 28.58 20.57 10.75
N ILE A 54 28.98 19.32 10.44
CA ILE A 54 30.34 18.83 10.63
C ILE A 54 31.36 19.66 9.82
N GLY A 55 31.02 19.98 8.56
CA GLY A 55 31.91 20.69 7.64
C GLY A 55 32.10 22.18 7.93
N GLU A 56 31.08 22.85 8.47
CA GLU A 56 31.17 24.28 8.79
C GLU A 56 31.77 24.56 10.17
N GLN A 57 31.52 23.71 11.16
CA GLN A 57 31.88 24.01 12.55
C GLN A 57 33.23 23.39 12.97
N GLY A 58 33.78 22.44 12.22
CA GLY A 58 35.09 21.81 12.47
C GLY A 58 35.15 20.88 13.70
N ALA A 59 34.33 21.17 14.72
CA ALA A 59 33.93 20.27 15.79
C ALA A 59 32.40 20.17 15.71
N ALA A 60 31.90 19.03 15.24
CA ALA A 60 30.47 18.82 15.12
C ALA A 60 29.84 18.84 16.51
N ASP A 61 28.84 19.70 16.71
CA ASP A 61 27.97 19.58 17.87
C ASP A 61 27.30 18.20 17.81
N SER A 62 27.70 17.33 18.74
CA SER A 62 27.28 15.94 18.77
C SER A 62 25.78 15.83 19.00
N GLU A 63 25.19 16.84 19.63
CA GLU A 63 23.75 16.91 19.90
C GLU A 63 22.97 17.25 18.62
N ALA A 64 23.42 18.24 17.85
CA ALA A 64 22.82 18.61 16.57
C ALA A 64 22.87 17.48 15.53
N VAL A 65 24.01 16.78 15.45
CA VAL A 65 24.15 15.61 14.55
C VAL A 65 23.24 14.47 14.97
N ALA A 66 23.11 14.20 16.28
CA ALA A 66 22.22 13.16 16.77
C ALA A 66 20.74 13.46 16.47
N GLU A 67 20.32 14.72 16.51
CA GLU A 67 18.96 15.14 16.17
C GLU A 67 18.63 14.89 14.69
N GLU A 68 19.51 15.27 13.77
CA GLU A 68 19.33 15.05 12.33
C GLU A 68 19.29 13.55 11.97
N ILE A 69 20.08 12.72 12.65
CA ILE A 69 20.03 11.25 12.51
C ILE A 69 18.71 10.68 13.07
N SER A 70 18.25 11.18 14.22
CA SER A 70 16.97 10.77 14.81
C SER A 70 15.79 11.10 13.89
N PHE A 71 15.81 12.28 13.27
CA PHE A 71 14.81 12.67 12.27
C PHE A 71 14.76 11.71 11.08
N ALA A 72 15.93 11.31 10.56
CA ALA A 72 16.04 10.32 9.49
C ALA A 72 15.47 8.93 9.87
N LEU A 73 15.72 8.48 11.10
CA LEU A 73 15.18 7.21 11.61
C LEU A 73 13.66 7.26 11.81
N GLN A 74 13.13 8.38 12.33
CA GLN A 74 11.68 8.57 12.46
C GLN A 74 10.98 8.58 11.10
N ALA A 75 11.57 9.23 10.09
CA ALA A 75 11.03 9.24 8.73
C ALA A 75 10.92 7.83 8.14
N THR A 76 11.94 6.99 8.38
CA THR A 76 11.94 5.58 7.96
C THR A 76 10.82 4.79 8.65
N MET A 77 10.63 5.01 9.96
CA MET A 77 9.55 4.40 10.73
C MET A 77 8.17 4.76 10.16
N TYR A 78 7.94 6.03 9.82
CA TYR A 78 6.67 6.46 9.21
C TYR A 78 6.46 5.86 7.82
N GLY A 79 7.49 5.83 6.96
CA GLY A 79 7.41 5.23 5.63
C GLY A 79 7.07 3.74 5.67
N LEU A 80 7.68 3.01 6.62
CA LEU A 80 7.39 1.59 6.84
C LEU A 80 5.96 1.39 7.40
N GLY A 81 5.54 2.24 8.32
CA GLY A 81 4.19 2.19 8.90
C GLY A 81 3.09 2.35 7.85
N ILE A 82 3.23 3.34 6.95
CA ILE A 82 2.27 3.58 5.86
C ILE A 82 2.26 2.41 4.87
N SER A 83 3.43 1.85 4.55
CA SER A 83 3.54 0.68 3.66
C SER A 83 2.85 -0.54 4.26
N PHE A 84 3.05 -0.81 5.56
CA PHE A 84 2.44 -1.93 6.25
C PHE A 84 0.91 -1.85 6.26
N VAL A 85 0.35 -0.68 6.57
CA VAL A 85 -1.11 -0.45 6.53
C VAL A 85 -1.66 -0.64 5.10
N SER A 86 -0.97 -0.10 4.10
CA SER A 86 -1.37 -0.26 2.69
C SER A 86 -1.34 -1.72 2.23
N MET A 87 -0.36 -2.50 2.71
CA MET A 87 -0.25 -3.92 2.39
C MET A 87 -1.40 -4.74 2.98
N ILE A 88 -1.81 -4.45 4.22
CA ILE A 88 -2.97 -5.12 4.85
C ILE A 88 -4.24 -4.81 4.06
N LEU A 89 -4.48 -3.55 3.70
CA LEU A 89 -5.64 -3.16 2.89
C LEU A 89 -5.66 -3.87 1.54
N PHE A 90 -4.52 -3.95 0.87
CA PHE A 90 -4.39 -4.67 -0.40
C PHE A 90 -4.66 -6.18 -0.24
N ALA A 91 -4.11 -6.81 0.80
CA ALA A 91 -4.30 -8.23 1.07
C ALA A 91 -5.78 -8.59 1.36
N VAL A 92 -6.48 -7.77 2.14
CA VAL A 92 -7.92 -7.93 2.42
C VAL A 92 -8.75 -7.73 1.14
N ALA A 93 -8.44 -6.70 0.36
CA ALA A 93 -9.09 -6.46 -0.94
C ALA A 93 -8.92 -7.63 -1.90
N LEU A 94 -7.69 -8.16 -1.99
CA LEU A 94 -7.34 -9.26 -2.87
C LEU A 94 -8.01 -10.57 -2.43
N THR A 95 -8.01 -10.90 -1.13
CA THR A 95 -8.66 -12.13 -0.63
C THR A 95 -10.17 -12.14 -0.90
N ILE A 96 -10.86 -11.01 -0.73
CA ILE A 96 -12.29 -10.89 -1.08
C ILE A 96 -12.50 -11.08 -2.59
N PHE A 97 -11.62 -10.50 -3.43
CA PHE A 97 -11.73 -10.59 -4.88
C PHE A 97 -11.45 -12.00 -5.43
N LEU A 98 -10.44 -12.70 -4.89
CA LEU A 98 -10.06 -14.04 -5.31
C LEU A 98 -11.12 -15.08 -4.96
N LYS A 99 -11.72 -15.00 -3.76
CA LYS A 99 -12.86 -15.86 -3.36
C LYS A 99 -14.02 -15.72 -4.34
N ARG A 100 -14.38 -14.49 -4.75
CA ARG A 100 -15.46 -14.26 -5.73
C ARG A 100 -15.19 -14.89 -7.10
N ARG A 101 -13.93 -14.95 -7.56
CA ARG A 101 -13.59 -15.59 -8.84
C ARG A 101 -13.71 -17.12 -8.80
N GLN A 102 -13.43 -17.75 -7.66
CA GLN A 102 -13.55 -19.20 -7.52
C GLN A 102 -15.01 -19.65 -7.54
N THR A 103 -15.90 -18.90 -6.87
CA THR A 103 -17.34 -19.19 -6.89
C THR A 103 -17.92 -19.12 -8.31
N LEU A 104 -17.48 -18.16 -9.13
CA LEU A 104 -17.94 -18.04 -10.52
C LEU A 104 -17.50 -19.22 -11.39
N ARG A 105 -16.28 -19.74 -11.20
CA ARG A 105 -15.77 -20.90 -11.94
C ARG A 105 -16.44 -22.21 -11.53
N ALA A 106 -16.83 -22.34 -10.26
CA ALA A 106 -17.59 -23.50 -9.80
C ALA A 106 -18.98 -23.54 -10.45
N VAL A 107 -19.62 -22.39 -10.63
CA VAL A 107 -20.89 -22.26 -11.35
C VAL A 107 -20.75 -22.58 -12.84
N GLU A 108 -19.66 -22.13 -13.50
CA GLU A 108 -19.38 -22.47 -14.92
C GLU A 108 -19.05 -23.95 -15.14
N ALA A 109 -18.53 -24.64 -14.13
CA ALA A 109 -18.19 -26.07 -14.21
C ALA A 109 -19.40 -26.98 -13.98
N GLU A 110 -20.42 -26.49 -13.29
CA GLU A 110 -21.69 -27.21 -13.08
C GLU A 110 -22.66 -27.07 -14.28
N ASP A 111 -22.40 -26.11 -15.16
CA ASP A 111 -23.15 -25.87 -16.40
C ASP A 111 -22.61 -26.66 -17.62
N ARG A 112 -21.61 -27.54 -17.42
CA ARG A 112 -21.05 -28.46 -18.44
C ARG A 112 -21.34 -29.90 -18.11
#